data_AF-A0A2V9NYY2-F1
#
_entry.id   AF-A0A2V9NYY2-F1
#
_cell.length_a   1.000
_cell.length_b   1.000
_cell.length_c   1.000
_cell.angle_alpha   90.00
_cell.angle_beta   90.00
_cell.angle_gamma   90.00
#
_symmetry.space_group_name_H-M   'P 1'
#
loop_
_entity.id
_entity.type
_entity.pdbx_description
1 polymer ?
#
loop_
_entity_poly.entity_id
_entity_poly.type
_entity_poly.pdbx_seq_one_letter_code
_entity_poly.pdbx_strand_id
1 'polypeptide(L)'
;MGKVFAGTDLKYGYTWSVTASHELLEMLADPNINLTVLVQSSDTAGKRYAYEVCDTCEADENGYEIDGVLLSDFVFPSWFEDFRAEGSTQFDQTNKIKSPFELLAGGYIGVFDVNSGSGWHQVTAEKRPTNTFLRGNVGSRRERRAVPRDQWLQTLSHRQITTRREQYLRRVGEIQKRRAAA
;
A
#
# COMPACT_ATOMS: atom_id res chain seq x y z
N MET A 1 -5.73 -17.77 5.44
CA MET A 1 -6.03 -16.38 5.06
C MET A 1 -7.54 -16.18 5.12
N GLY A 2 -8.07 -14.99 4.83
CA GLY A 2 -9.52 -14.75 4.77
C GLY A 2 -10.17 -14.39 6.09
N LYS A 3 -10.35 -13.10 6.38
CA LYS A 3 -11.18 -12.66 7.51
C LYS A 3 -12.16 -11.57 7.08
N VAL A 4 -13.42 -11.94 6.96
CA VAL A 4 -14.50 -11.01 6.64
C VAL A 4 -15.14 -10.52 7.93
N PHE A 5 -15.14 -9.21 8.15
CA PHE A 5 -15.83 -8.58 9.28
C PHE A 5 -17.09 -7.85 8.80
N ALA A 6 -18.04 -8.59 8.22
CA ALA A 6 -19.22 -8.04 7.55
C ALA A 6 -20.01 -7.01 8.38
N GLY A 7 -20.13 -7.21 9.69
CA GLY A 7 -20.80 -6.25 10.57
C GLY A 7 -20.07 -4.90 10.68
N THR A 8 -18.74 -4.91 10.58
CA THR A 8 -17.91 -3.70 10.52
C THR A 8 -18.08 -2.99 9.18
N ASP A 9 -18.09 -3.75 8.08
CA ASP A 9 -18.27 -3.18 6.73
C ASP A 9 -19.59 -2.41 6.64
N LEU A 10 -20.69 -3.06 7.04
CA LEU A 10 -22.02 -2.45 7.10
C LEU A 10 -22.05 -1.21 8.01
N LYS A 11 -21.34 -1.24 9.14
CA LYS A 11 -21.29 -0.12 10.09
C LYS A 11 -20.61 1.12 9.50
N TYR A 12 -19.60 0.94 8.64
CA TYR A 12 -18.84 2.04 8.04
C TYR A 12 -19.29 2.37 6.62
N GLY A 13 -20.35 1.73 6.12
CA GLY A 13 -20.91 2.00 4.79
C GLY A 13 -20.16 1.30 3.65
N TYR A 14 -19.38 0.26 3.96
CA TYR A 14 -18.75 -0.62 2.98
C TYR A 14 -19.63 -1.82 2.66
N THR A 15 -19.37 -2.41 1.50
CA THR A 15 -20.13 -3.54 0.97
C THR A 15 -19.47 -4.86 1.38
N TRP A 16 -20.07 -5.57 2.34
CA TRP A 16 -19.48 -6.82 2.87
C TRP A 16 -19.22 -7.89 1.80
N SER A 17 -19.99 -7.92 0.71
CA SER A 17 -19.78 -8.88 -0.38
C SER A 17 -18.53 -8.56 -1.20
N VAL A 18 -18.14 -7.29 -1.29
CA VAL A 18 -16.85 -6.87 -1.85
C VAL A 18 -15.72 -7.42 -0.99
N THR A 19 -15.74 -7.18 0.32
CA THR A 19 -14.73 -7.73 1.26
C THR A 19 -14.68 -9.26 1.23
N ALA A 20 -15.84 -9.93 1.17
CA ALA A 20 -15.91 -11.38 1.13
C ALA A 20 -15.34 -11.97 -0.18
N SER A 21 -15.65 -11.35 -1.32
CA SER A 21 -15.14 -11.80 -2.61
C SER A 21 -13.66 -11.46 -2.79
N HIS A 22 -13.19 -10.32 -2.28
CA HIS A 22 -11.77 -9.99 -2.18
C HIS A 22 -11.00 -11.12 -1.51
N GLU A 23 -11.36 -11.46 -0.27
CA GLU A 23 -10.65 -12.49 0.51
C GLU A 23 -10.71 -13.87 -0.16
N LEU A 24 -11.82 -14.18 -0.84
CA LEU A 24 -11.97 -15.42 -1.61
C LEU A 24 -11.03 -15.45 -2.82
N LEU A 25 -11.00 -14.37 -3.62
CA LEU A 25 -10.18 -14.27 -4.83
C LEU A 25 -8.69 -14.33 -4.47
N GLU A 26 -8.27 -13.67 -3.39
CA GLU A 26 -6.90 -13.74 -2.88
C GLU A 26 -6.50 -15.16 -2.49
N MET A 27 -7.37 -15.86 -1.76
CA MET A 27 -7.12 -17.26 -1.39
C MET A 27 -7.10 -18.20 -2.60
N LEU A 28 -7.84 -17.89 -3.68
CA LEU A 28 -7.83 -18.68 -4.91
C LEU A 28 -6.56 -18.44 -5.72
N ALA A 29 -6.07 -17.19 -5.77
CA ALA A 29 -4.88 -16.82 -6.52
C ALA A 29 -3.58 -17.30 -5.84
N ASP A 30 -3.46 -17.12 -4.52
CA ASP A 30 -2.31 -17.58 -3.73
C ASP A 30 -2.73 -18.20 -2.38
N PRO A 31 -3.15 -19.48 -2.36
CA PRO A 31 -3.60 -20.16 -1.15
C PRO A 31 -2.55 -20.21 -0.02
N ASN A 32 -1.26 -20.19 -0.38
CA ASN A 32 -0.15 -20.37 0.55
C ASN A 32 0.50 -19.06 0.98
N ILE A 33 0.10 -17.92 0.41
CA ILE A 33 0.63 -16.59 0.72
C ILE A 33 2.16 -16.54 0.51
N ASN A 34 2.63 -17.17 -0.54
CA ASN A 34 4.06 -17.35 -0.80
C ASN A 34 4.49 -16.88 -2.19
N LEU A 35 3.56 -16.42 -3.02
CA LEU A 35 3.85 -15.88 -4.34
C LEU A 35 4.23 -14.41 -4.24
N THR A 36 5.25 -14.04 -5.00
CA THR A 36 5.68 -12.66 -5.18
C THR A 36 6.23 -12.49 -6.59
N VAL A 37 6.07 -11.31 -7.18
CA VAL A 37 6.68 -10.95 -8.46
C VAL A 37 7.85 -10.01 -8.22
N LEU A 38 9.01 -10.33 -8.76
CA LEU A 38 10.21 -9.50 -8.67
C LEU A 38 10.33 -8.62 -9.92
N VAL A 39 10.23 -7.31 -9.73
CA VAL A 39 10.59 -6.31 -10.75
C VAL A 39 12.03 -5.88 -10.48
N GLN A 40 12.94 -6.25 -11.38
CA GLN A 40 14.37 -5.95 -11.25
C GLN A 40 14.68 -4.56 -11.81
N SER A 41 15.36 -3.73 -11.02
CA SER A 41 15.94 -2.47 -11.49
C SER A 41 17.44 -2.61 -11.84
N SER A 42 18.10 -3.66 -11.32
CA SER A 42 19.43 -4.12 -11.72
C SER A 42 19.66 -5.55 -11.25
N ASP A 43 20.79 -6.16 -11.60
CA ASP A 43 21.16 -7.52 -11.16
C ASP A 43 21.17 -7.72 -9.64
N THR A 44 21.28 -6.62 -8.87
CA THR A 44 21.34 -6.63 -7.41
C THR A 44 20.22 -5.81 -6.77
N ALA A 45 19.25 -5.34 -7.55
CA ALA A 45 18.25 -4.38 -7.13
C ALA A 45 16.86 -4.67 -7.67
N GLY A 46 15.84 -4.39 -6.88
CA GLY A 46 14.47 -4.54 -7.32
C GLY A 46 13.46 -4.53 -6.20
N LYS A 47 12.20 -4.70 -6.59
CA LYS A 47 11.06 -4.74 -5.69
C LYS A 47 10.32 -6.05 -5.89
N ARG A 48 9.98 -6.73 -4.79
CA ARG A 48 9.03 -7.82 -4.79
C ARG A 48 7.66 -7.28 -4.46
N TYR A 49 6.68 -7.55 -5.29
CA TYR A 49 5.27 -7.28 -5.05
C TYR A 49 4.63 -8.55 -4.54
N ALA A 50 3.83 -8.45 -3.48
CA ALA A 50 2.98 -9.55 -3.04
C ALA A 50 1.99 -9.90 -4.16
N TYR A 51 1.66 -11.18 -4.31
CA TYR A 51 0.69 -11.62 -5.31
C TYR A 51 -0.75 -11.48 -4.80
N GLU A 52 -1.07 -10.28 -4.30
CA GLU A 52 -2.38 -9.90 -3.78
C GLU A 52 -3.19 -9.27 -4.94
N VAL A 53 -4.10 -10.06 -5.52
CA VAL A 53 -4.78 -9.74 -6.79
C VAL A 53 -5.90 -8.70 -6.67
N CYS A 54 -6.44 -8.44 -5.49
CA CYS A 54 -7.53 -7.50 -5.25
C CYS A 54 -7.05 -6.18 -4.65
N ASP A 55 -5.97 -6.18 -3.87
CA ASP A 55 -5.47 -5.02 -3.12
C ASP A 55 -5.32 -3.74 -3.96
N THR A 56 -4.86 -3.87 -5.20
CA THR A 56 -4.58 -2.73 -6.08
C THR A 56 -5.85 -2.00 -6.58
N CYS A 57 -6.99 -2.67 -6.56
CA CYS A 57 -8.28 -2.16 -7.01
C CYS A 57 -9.40 -2.38 -5.98
N GLU A 58 -9.06 -2.51 -4.69
CA GLU A 58 -9.97 -3.03 -3.64
C GLU A 58 -11.20 -2.17 -3.33
N ALA A 59 -11.21 -0.88 -3.69
CA ALA A 59 -12.28 0.02 -3.31
C ALA A 59 -13.63 -0.42 -3.92
N ASP A 60 -14.72 -0.36 -3.13
CA ASP A 60 -16.08 -0.72 -3.57
C ASP A 60 -16.48 -0.09 -4.91
N GLU A 61 -16.06 1.16 -5.15
CA GLU A 61 -16.34 1.90 -6.38
C GLU A 61 -15.64 1.34 -7.63
N ASN A 62 -14.66 0.45 -7.45
CA ASN A 62 -14.02 -0.33 -8.50
C ASN A 62 -14.62 -1.71 -8.71
N GLY A 63 -15.47 -2.19 -7.81
CA GLY A 63 -16.13 -3.48 -7.92
C GLY A 63 -17.02 -3.63 -9.16
N TYR A 64 -17.42 -4.88 -9.42
CA TYR A 64 -18.34 -5.24 -10.50
C TYR A 64 -19.49 -6.09 -9.98
N GLU A 65 -20.61 -6.10 -10.70
CA GLU A 65 -21.80 -6.83 -10.28
C GLU A 65 -21.94 -8.17 -11.00
N ILE A 66 -22.36 -9.18 -10.25
CA ILE A 66 -22.93 -10.43 -10.77
C ILE A 66 -24.30 -10.60 -10.12
N ASP A 67 -25.34 -10.75 -10.93
CA ASP A 67 -26.73 -10.97 -10.47
C ASP A 67 -27.19 -9.97 -9.39
N GLY A 68 -26.77 -8.71 -9.51
CA GLY A 68 -27.10 -7.62 -8.57
C GLY A 68 -26.32 -7.66 -7.25
N VAL A 69 -25.29 -8.49 -7.13
CA VAL A 69 -24.35 -8.51 -6.00
C VAL A 69 -23.04 -7.86 -6.45
N LEU A 70 -22.65 -6.79 -5.76
CA LEU A 70 -21.35 -6.13 -5.98
C LEU A 70 -20.22 -6.98 -5.39
N LEU A 71 -19.20 -7.24 -6.19
CA LEU A 71 -18.02 -8.04 -5.87
C LEU A 71 -16.75 -7.20 -6.07
N SER A 72 -15.67 -7.61 -5.40
CA SER A 72 -14.34 -7.00 -5.55
C SER A 72 -13.84 -7.15 -6.98
N ASP A 73 -13.24 -6.09 -7.50
CA ASP A 73 -12.38 -6.19 -8.66
C ASP A 73 -11.11 -6.98 -8.31
N PHE A 74 -10.41 -7.44 -9.33
CA PHE A 74 -9.16 -8.15 -9.21
C PHE A 74 -8.34 -8.02 -10.49
N VAL A 75 -7.03 -8.17 -10.37
CA VAL A 75 -6.11 -8.10 -11.49
C VAL A 75 -5.82 -9.46 -12.11
N PHE A 76 -5.52 -9.42 -13.39
CA PHE A 76 -5.03 -10.56 -14.15
C PHE A 76 -3.50 -10.67 -14.05
N PRO A 77 -2.91 -11.82 -14.44
CA PRO A 77 -1.46 -11.98 -14.49
C PRO A 77 -0.74 -10.85 -15.25
N SER A 78 -1.38 -10.26 -16.26
CA SER A 78 -0.87 -9.12 -17.04
C SER A 78 -0.50 -7.90 -16.19
N TRP A 79 -1.14 -7.68 -15.03
CA TRP A 79 -0.79 -6.59 -14.12
C TRP A 79 0.61 -6.74 -13.51
N PHE A 80 1.04 -7.98 -13.31
CA PHE A 80 2.35 -8.33 -12.77
C PHE A 80 3.45 -8.43 -13.85
N GLU A 81 3.11 -8.24 -15.13
CA GLU A 81 4.04 -8.36 -16.25
C GLU A 81 4.62 -6.98 -16.62
N ASP A 82 5.78 -6.63 -16.06
CA ASP A 82 6.43 -5.31 -16.22
C ASP A 82 6.81 -4.93 -17.67
N PHE A 83 6.80 -5.90 -18.57
CA PHE A 83 7.08 -5.70 -19.99
C PHE A 83 5.86 -5.26 -20.82
N ARG A 84 4.65 -5.23 -20.24
CA ARG A 84 3.44 -4.81 -20.98
C ARG A 84 3.39 -3.30 -21.14
N ALA A 85 3.02 -2.87 -22.35
CA ALA A 85 2.74 -1.47 -22.62
C ALA A 85 1.35 -1.06 -22.10
N GLU A 86 1.18 0.24 -21.87
CA GLU A 86 -0.11 0.82 -21.49
C GLU A 86 -1.20 0.46 -22.53
N GLY A 87 -2.36 0.02 -22.04
CA GLY A 87 -3.50 -0.36 -22.88
C GLY A 87 -3.27 -1.56 -23.80
N SER A 88 -2.16 -2.30 -23.65
CA SER A 88 -1.83 -3.44 -24.51
C SER A 88 -2.72 -4.67 -24.27
N THR A 89 -3.39 -4.72 -23.12
CA THR A 89 -4.28 -5.80 -22.72
C THR A 89 -5.23 -5.32 -21.62
N GLN A 90 -6.10 -6.21 -21.15
CA GLN A 90 -6.90 -5.99 -19.96
C GLN A 90 -6.07 -6.39 -18.73
N PHE A 91 -6.04 -5.51 -17.73
CA PHE A 91 -5.24 -5.69 -16.52
C PHE A 91 -6.08 -6.10 -15.32
N ASP A 92 -7.35 -5.74 -15.29
CA ASP A 92 -8.32 -5.97 -14.23
C ASP A 92 -9.69 -6.35 -14.79
N GLN A 93 -10.54 -6.95 -13.95
CA GLN A 93 -11.87 -7.40 -14.37
C GLN A 93 -12.75 -6.23 -14.83
N THR A 94 -12.61 -5.03 -14.24
CA THR A 94 -13.39 -3.84 -14.65
C THR A 94 -12.78 -3.01 -15.76
N ASN A 95 -11.60 -3.39 -16.25
CA ASN A 95 -10.87 -2.68 -17.30
C ASN A 95 -10.63 -1.19 -16.95
N LYS A 96 -10.39 -0.87 -15.68
CA LYS A 96 -10.02 0.47 -15.21
C LYS A 96 -8.51 0.65 -15.16
N ILE A 97 -7.76 -0.40 -14.87
CA ILE A 97 -6.30 -0.36 -14.87
C ILE A 97 -5.77 -0.36 -16.31
N LYS A 98 -4.78 0.50 -16.59
CA LYS A 98 -4.24 0.71 -17.94
C LYS A 98 -2.79 0.29 -18.09
N SER A 99 -2.09 0.04 -16.99
CA SER A 99 -0.68 -0.33 -17.03
C SER A 99 -0.29 -1.32 -15.91
N PRO A 100 0.81 -2.10 -16.09
CA PRO A 100 1.36 -2.93 -15.03
C PRO A 100 1.69 -2.11 -13.78
N PHE A 101 1.47 -2.71 -12.60
CA PHE A 101 1.77 -2.11 -11.29
C PHE A 101 1.05 -0.78 -11.00
N GLU A 102 0.03 -0.42 -11.77
CA GLU A 102 -0.83 0.72 -11.50
C GLU A 102 -1.79 0.41 -10.35
N LEU A 103 -1.94 1.37 -9.43
CA LEU A 103 -2.86 1.31 -8.30
C LEU A 103 -4.04 2.26 -8.56
N LEU A 104 -5.28 1.76 -8.45
CA LEU A 104 -6.47 2.61 -8.50
C LEU A 104 -6.63 3.36 -7.17
N ALA A 105 -7.37 4.47 -7.17
CA ALA A 105 -7.69 5.19 -5.93
C ALA A 105 -8.35 4.25 -4.90
N GLY A 106 -7.94 4.37 -3.64
CA GLY A 106 -8.28 3.44 -2.56
C GLY A 106 -7.44 2.16 -2.53
N GLY A 107 -6.72 1.82 -3.60
CA GLY A 107 -5.90 0.61 -3.70
C GLY A 107 -4.51 0.76 -3.08
N TYR A 108 -3.95 -0.40 -2.69
CA TYR A 108 -2.58 -0.52 -2.21
C TYR A 108 -1.94 -1.82 -2.71
N ILE A 109 -0.66 -2.03 -2.41
CA ILE A 109 -0.01 -3.33 -2.62
C ILE A 109 1.16 -3.52 -1.65
N GLY A 110 1.35 -4.76 -1.18
CA GLY A 110 2.54 -5.15 -0.41
C GLY A 110 3.80 -5.16 -1.27
N VAL A 111 4.83 -4.43 -0.82
CA VAL A 111 6.15 -4.35 -1.49
C VAL A 111 7.28 -4.67 -0.52
N PHE A 112 8.25 -5.45 -0.98
CA PHE A 112 9.54 -5.67 -0.33
C PHE A 112 10.65 -5.12 -1.22
N ASP A 113 11.38 -4.14 -0.72
CA ASP A 113 12.53 -3.56 -1.42
C ASP A 113 13.78 -4.39 -1.13
N VAL A 114 14.33 -5.02 -2.18
CA VAL A 114 15.44 -5.97 -2.09
C VAL A 114 16.74 -5.27 -1.69
N ASN A 115 16.94 -4.03 -2.14
CA ASN A 115 18.16 -3.26 -1.89
C ASN A 115 18.30 -2.84 -0.44
N SER A 116 17.19 -2.43 0.14
CA SER A 116 17.17 -1.66 1.38
C SER A 116 16.95 -2.53 2.62
N GLY A 117 16.57 -3.81 2.42
CA GLY A 117 16.33 -4.78 3.48
C GLY A 117 15.28 -4.30 4.50
N SER A 118 14.39 -3.41 4.06
CA SER A 118 13.43 -2.66 4.85
C SER A 118 12.28 -3.51 5.40
N GLY A 119 12.09 -4.70 4.83
CA GLY A 119 10.93 -5.54 5.10
C GLY A 119 9.75 -5.20 4.18
N TRP A 120 8.65 -5.91 4.39
CA TRP A 120 7.38 -5.65 3.70
C TRP A 120 6.77 -4.34 4.17
N HIS A 121 6.34 -3.51 3.22
CA HIS A 121 5.61 -2.26 3.45
C HIS A 121 4.55 -2.07 2.35
N GLN A 122 3.51 -1.28 2.63
CA GLN A 122 2.47 -1.00 1.65
C GLN A 122 2.82 0.24 0.82
N VAL A 123 2.54 0.16 -0.48
CA VAL A 123 2.50 1.32 -1.39
C VAL A 123 1.04 1.57 -1.73
N THR A 124 0.57 2.81 -1.59
CA THR A 124 -0.83 3.21 -1.84
C THR A 124 -0.95 4.06 -3.11
N ALA A 125 -2.11 4.04 -3.76
CA ALA A 125 -2.38 4.90 -4.91
C ALA A 125 -2.31 6.40 -4.53
N GLU A 126 -2.82 6.76 -3.35
CA GLU A 126 -2.70 8.13 -2.87
C GLU A 126 -1.24 8.45 -2.53
N LYS A 127 -0.63 9.32 -3.33
CA LYS A 127 0.66 9.95 -3.01
C LYS A 127 0.55 10.99 -1.88
N ARG A 128 -0.44 10.86 -0.99
CA ARG A 128 -0.54 11.72 0.19
C ARG A 128 0.61 11.33 1.11
N PRO A 129 1.46 12.28 1.54
CA PRO A 129 2.46 11.95 2.55
C PRO A 129 1.68 11.40 3.75
N THR A 130 2.02 10.17 4.19
CA THR A 130 1.57 9.63 5.48
C THR A 130 1.60 10.77 6.46
N ASN A 131 0.43 11.15 6.99
CA ASN A 131 0.28 12.31 7.83
C ASN A 131 1.47 12.36 8.79
N THR A 132 2.30 13.40 8.77
CA THR A 132 3.58 13.39 9.49
C THR A 132 3.38 13.14 10.99
N PHE A 133 2.17 13.42 11.50
CA PHE A 133 1.70 13.09 12.86
C PHE A 133 1.53 11.58 13.14
N LEU A 134 1.37 10.74 12.11
CA LEU A 134 1.37 9.28 12.17
C LEU A 134 2.79 8.69 12.06
N ARG A 135 3.81 9.49 11.70
CA ARG A 135 5.20 9.01 11.72
C ARG A 135 5.61 8.73 13.17
N GLY A 136 6.22 7.57 13.41
CA GLY A 136 6.81 7.28 14.72
C GLY A 136 7.91 8.30 15.06
N ASN A 137 8.16 8.50 16.36
CA ASN A 137 9.30 9.34 16.80
C ASN A 137 10.60 8.87 16.14
N VAL A 138 11.51 9.81 15.85
CA VAL A 138 12.78 9.47 15.20
C VAL A 138 13.57 8.44 16.03
N GLY A 139 14.02 7.36 15.39
CA GLY A 139 14.67 6.22 16.02
C GLY A 139 13.74 5.30 16.81
N SER A 140 12.41 5.53 16.79
CA SER A 140 11.45 4.63 17.44
C SER A 140 11.24 3.35 16.64
N ARG A 141 10.79 2.29 17.30
CA ARG A 141 10.37 1.05 16.63
C ARG A 141 9.28 1.31 15.58
N ARG A 142 8.38 2.27 15.81
CA ARG A 142 7.32 2.64 14.88
C ARG A 142 7.86 3.31 13.62
N GLU A 143 8.86 4.20 13.75
CA GLU A 143 9.50 4.80 12.59
C GLU A 143 10.27 3.76 11.76
N ARG A 144 11.03 2.88 12.42
CA ARG A 144 11.83 1.84 11.73
C ARG A 144 11.02 0.84 10.89
N ARG A 145 9.71 0.73 11.10
CA ARG A 145 8.83 -0.10 10.25
C ARG A 145 8.56 0.52 8.88
N ALA A 146 8.73 1.82 8.75
CA ALA A 146 8.47 2.58 7.53
C ALA A 146 9.74 3.19 6.93
N VAL A 147 10.90 2.84 7.47
CA VAL A 147 12.20 3.36 7.05
C VAL A 147 13.11 2.17 6.74
N PRO A 148 13.81 2.18 5.59
CA PRO A 148 14.80 1.18 5.28
C PRO A 148 15.83 0.88 6.35
N ARG A 149 16.31 -0.36 6.38
CA ARG A 149 17.17 -0.85 7.47
C ARG A 149 18.51 -0.14 7.51
N ASP A 150 19.05 0.22 6.35
CA ASP A 150 20.25 1.05 6.18
C ASP A 150 20.05 2.51 6.66
N GLN A 151 18.80 2.97 6.69
CA GLN A 151 18.41 4.29 7.19
C GLN A 151 17.93 4.27 8.66
N TRP A 152 18.03 3.12 9.34
CA TRP A 152 17.63 3.03 10.74
C TRP A 152 18.54 3.86 11.64
N LEU A 153 17.93 4.79 12.37
CA LEU A 153 18.59 5.48 13.46
C LEU A 153 18.40 4.70 14.77
N GLN A 154 19.47 4.63 15.58
CA GLN A 154 19.36 4.13 16.94
C GLN A 154 18.39 4.98 17.75
N THR A 155 17.64 4.32 18.64
CA THR A 155 16.69 5.01 19.51
C THR A 155 17.48 5.90 20.47
N LEU A 156 17.27 7.22 20.39
CA LEU A 156 17.88 8.16 21.32
C LEU A 156 17.29 7.97 22.73
N SER A 157 18.02 8.37 23.76
CA SER A 157 17.47 8.38 25.12
C SER A 157 16.21 9.26 25.20
N HIS A 158 15.26 8.93 26.09
CA HIS A 158 13.99 9.65 26.22
C HIS A 158 14.16 11.18 26.38
N ARG A 159 15.22 11.61 27.08
CA ARG A 159 15.62 13.01 27.28
C ARG A 159 16.04 13.70 25.97
N GLN A 160 16.69 12.99 25.06
CA GLN A 160 17.11 13.54 23.75
C GLN A 160 15.96 13.59 22.75
N ILE A 161 14.99 12.67 22.85
CA ILE A 161 13.77 12.64 22.03
C ILE A 161 12.88 13.86 22.31
N THR A 162 12.71 14.22 23.58
CA THR A 162 11.89 15.38 23.99
C THR A 162 12.50 16.70 23.54
N THR A 163 13.80 16.90 23.71
CA THR A 163 14.49 18.13 23.28
C THR A 163 14.44 18.34 21.76
N ARG A 164 14.53 17.27 20.95
CA ARG A 164 14.43 17.38 19.49
C ARG A 164 12.99 17.49 18.98
N ARG A 165 11.99 16.99 19.71
CA ARG A 165 10.57 17.21 19.40
C ARG A 165 10.25 18.71 19.41
N GLU A 166 10.74 19.44 20.40
CA GLU A 166 10.53 20.89 20.49
C GLU A 166 11.22 21.65 19.34
N GLN A 167 12.46 21.30 19.01
CA GLN A 167 13.18 21.87 17.87
C GLN A 167 12.49 21.56 16.53
N TYR A 168 11.98 20.33 16.38
CA TYR A 168 11.23 19.90 15.21
C TYR A 168 9.89 20.65 15.08
N LEU A 169 9.12 20.79 16.17
CA LEU A 169 7.87 21.55 16.19
C LEU A 169 8.09 23.02 15.84
N ARG A 170 9.19 23.63 16.30
CA ARG A 170 9.57 24.99 15.88
C ARG A 170 9.80 25.06 14.37
N ARG A 171 10.58 24.13 13.80
CA ARG A 171 10.89 24.09 12.36
C ARG A 171 9.64 23.86 11.51
N VAL A 172 8.72 22.98 11.95
CA VAL A 172 7.42 22.76 11.28
C VAL A 172 6.56 24.03 11.32
N GLY A 173 6.51 24.71 12.47
CA GLY A 173 5.80 25.99 12.61
C GLY A 173 6.36 27.07 11.69
N GLU A 174 7.68 27.14 11.52
CA GLU A 174 8.32 28.07 10.57
C GLU A 174 7.96 27.75 9.10
N ILE A 175 7.95 26.47 8.73
CA ILE A 175 7.57 26.02 7.38
C ILE A 175 6.09 26.34 7.09
N GLN A 176 5.20 26.12 8.05
CA GLN A 176 3.76 26.43 7.93
C GLN A 176 3.53 27.94 7.79
N LYS A 177 4.22 28.77 8.58
CA LYS A 177 4.16 30.23 8.46
C LYS A 177 4.62 30.75 7.09
N ARG A 178 5.70 30.19 6.53
CA ARG A 178 6.20 30.55 5.19
C ARG A 178 5.21 30.21 4.08
N ARG A 179 4.46 29.11 4.22
CA ARG A 179 3.41 28.71 3.25
C ARG A 179 2.14 29.54 3.33
N ALA A 180 1.80 30.07 4.50
CA ALA A 180 0.61 30.94 4.66
C ALA A 180 0.87 32.39 4.20
N ALA A 181 2.14 32.78 4.07
CA ALA A 181 2.57 34.11 3.63
C ALA A 181 2.91 34.18 2.13
N ALA A 182 2.83 33.04 1.41
CA ALA A 182 3.01 32.92 -0.03
C ALA A 182 1.68 32.57 -0.67
#